data_AF-A0A431LP55-F1
#
_entry.id   AF-A0A431LP55-F1
#
_cell.length_a   1.000
_cell.length_b   1.000
_cell.length_c   1.000
_cell.angle_alpha   90.00
_cell.angle_beta   90.00
_cell.angle_gamma   90.00
#
_symmetry.space_group_name_H-M   'P 1'
#
loop_
_entity.id
_entity.type
_entity.pdbx_description
1 polymer ?
#
loop_
_entity_poly.entity_id
_entity_poly.type
_entity_poly.pdbx_seq_one_letter_code
_entity_poly.pdbx_strand_id
1 'polypeptide(L)'
;MADQVEGVPVQCSKCGAALCLRKQVINLALGNVEVVYCLDCLAAIEQETPQKLVSGLAGYIMGRDCFRKEWVRYKGVEDCPSPSTCIPETCFNKSND
;
A
#
# COMPACT_ATOMS: atom_id res chain seq x y z
N MET A 1 -15.77 -5.48 -19.55
CA MET A 1 -14.47 -4.88 -19.93
C MET A 1 -14.37 -3.59 -19.14
N ALA A 2 -13.77 -3.63 -17.95
CA ALA A 2 -13.53 -2.41 -17.16
C ALA A 2 -12.12 -1.96 -17.50
N ASP A 3 -12.07 -0.90 -18.29
CA ASP A 3 -10.90 -0.11 -18.65
C ASP A 3 -10.25 0.40 -17.35
N GLN A 4 -9.14 -0.21 -16.95
CA GLN A 4 -8.32 0.31 -15.86
C GLN A 4 -7.51 1.47 -16.44
N VAL A 5 -8.03 2.69 -16.26
CA VAL A 5 -7.35 3.93 -16.64
C VAL A 5 -6.02 4.01 -15.89
N GLU A 6 -4.93 3.71 -16.60
CA GLU A 6 -3.56 3.96 -16.15
C GLU A 6 -3.42 5.45 -15.81
N GLY A 7 -3.22 5.77 -14.53
CA GLY A 7 -2.89 7.14 -14.08
C GLY A 7 -3.87 7.79 -13.11
N VAL A 8 -5.01 7.17 -12.77
CA VAL A 8 -5.88 7.70 -11.70
C VAL A 8 -5.45 7.11 -10.36
N PRO A 9 -5.15 7.93 -9.32
CA PRO A 9 -4.86 7.41 -8.00
C PRO A 9 -6.09 6.64 -7.49
N VAL A 10 -5.90 5.35 -7.26
CA VAL A 10 -6.94 4.45 -6.74
C VAL A 10 -7.41 4.97 -5.38
N GLN A 11 -8.71 4.96 -5.12
CA GLN A 11 -9.27 5.50 -3.87
C GLN A 11 -9.65 4.39 -2.91
N CYS A 12 -9.48 4.64 -1.61
CA CYS A 12 -9.95 3.75 -0.55
C CYS A 12 -11.47 3.59 -0.63
N SER A 13 -11.97 2.36 -0.74
CA SER A 13 -13.40 2.08 -0.83
C SER A 13 -14.20 2.47 0.42
N LYS A 14 -13.53 2.74 1.56
CA LYS A 14 -14.18 3.12 2.82
C LYS A 14 -14.17 4.62 3.12
N CYS A 15 -13.04 5.30 2.90
CA CYS A 15 -12.88 6.71 3.27
C CYS A 15 -12.57 7.64 2.08
N GLY A 16 -12.45 7.10 0.87
CA GLY A 16 -12.14 7.88 -0.34
C GLY A 16 -10.70 8.38 -0.46
N ALA A 17 -9.84 8.08 0.52
CA ALA A 17 -8.44 8.53 0.50
C ALA A 17 -7.67 7.97 -0.70
N ALA A 18 -6.83 8.80 -1.32
CA ALA A 18 -5.97 8.38 -2.41
C ALA A 18 -4.93 7.34 -1.96
N LEU A 19 -4.77 6.29 -2.77
CA LEU A 19 -3.86 5.18 -2.55
C LEU A 19 -2.68 5.26 -3.52
N CYS A 20 -1.48 5.20 -2.96
CA CYS A 20 -0.29 4.94 -3.75
C CYS A 20 -0.22 3.46 -4.13
N LEU A 21 0.65 3.16 -5.09
CA LEU A 21 0.84 1.79 -5.58
C LEU A 21 1.35 0.83 -4.50
N ARG A 22 2.13 1.30 -3.52
CA ARG A 22 2.48 0.47 -2.34
C ARG A 22 1.28 0.03 -1.54
N LYS A 23 0.30 0.91 -1.31
CA LYS A 23 -0.95 0.54 -0.62
C LYS A 23 -1.72 -0.48 -1.45
N GLN A 24 -1.72 -0.36 -2.78
CA GLN A 24 -2.34 -1.35 -3.66
C GLN A 24 -1.65 -2.71 -3.58
N VAL A 25 -0.31 -2.76 -3.59
CA VAL A 25 0.46 -4.01 -3.41
C VAL A 25 0.18 -4.65 -2.06
N ILE A 26 0.01 -3.86 -0.99
CA ILE A 26 -0.38 -4.37 0.34
C ILE A 26 -1.79 -4.99 0.29
N ASN A 27 -2.75 -4.33 -0.36
CA ASN A 27 -4.08 -4.89 -0.54
C ASN A 27 -4.02 -6.23 -1.31
N LEU A 28 -3.27 -6.29 -2.40
CA LEU A 28 -3.06 -7.52 -3.17
C LEU A 28 -2.41 -8.62 -2.34
N ALA A 29 -1.41 -8.27 -1.50
CA ALA A 29 -0.74 -9.24 -0.62
C ALA A 29 -1.70 -9.83 0.43
N LEU A 30 -2.69 -9.05 0.86
CA LEU A 30 -3.78 -9.48 1.75
C LEU A 30 -4.95 -10.17 1.01
N GLY A 31 -4.89 -10.29 -0.32
CA GLY A 31 -5.96 -10.88 -1.13
C GLY A 31 -7.11 -9.93 -1.48
N ASN A 32 -6.99 -8.63 -1.16
CA ASN A 32 -7.97 -7.61 -1.51
C ASN A 32 -7.79 -7.19 -2.98
N VAL A 33 -8.47 -7.90 -3.90
CA VAL A 33 -8.36 -7.69 -5.36
C VAL A 33 -9.53 -6.93 -5.97
N GLU A 34 -10.71 -6.96 -5.34
CA GLU A 34 -11.93 -6.29 -5.84
C GLU A 34 -12.15 -4.92 -5.18
N VAL A 35 -11.79 -4.82 -3.89
CA VAL A 35 -11.90 -3.63 -3.07
C VAL A 35 -10.54 -3.32 -2.47
N VAL A 36 -10.24 -2.03 -2.31
CA VAL A 36 -8.92 -1.58 -1.88
C VAL A 36 -9.07 -0.52 -0.81
N TYR A 37 -8.24 -0.63 0.22
CA TYR A 37 -8.34 0.16 1.42
C TYR A 37 -7.03 0.89 1.71
N CYS A 38 -7.11 2.07 2.33
CA CYS A 38 -5.92 2.71 2.89
C CYS A 38 -5.42 1.91 4.10
N LEU A 39 -4.17 2.18 4.50
CA LEU A 39 -3.56 1.48 5.62
C LEU A 39 -4.36 1.62 6.93
N ASP A 40 -4.91 2.80 7.21
CA ASP A 40 -5.74 3.00 8.41
C ASP A 40 -7.01 2.14 8.39
N CYS A 41 -7.64 2.01 7.21
CA CYS A 41 -8.83 1.18 7.06
C CYS A 41 -8.50 -0.31 7.12
N LEU A 42 -7.40 -0.75 6.50
CA LEU A 42 -6.91 -2.13 6.61
C LEU A 42 -6.58 -2.46 8.06
N ALA A 43 -5.85 -1.59 8.75
CA ALA A 43 -5.50 -1.74 10.15
C ALA A 43 -6.73 -1.89 11.05
N ALA A 44 -7.75 -1.05 10.83
CA ALA A 44 -9.00 -1.18 11.55
C ALA A 44 -9.75 -2.50 11.25
N ILE A 45 -9.68 -3.02 10.02
CA ILE A 45 -10.31 -4.29 9.63
C ILE A 45 -9.57 -5.48 10.27
N GLU A 46 -8.25 -5.48 10.18
CA GLU A 46 -7.36 -6.52 10.72
C GLU A 46 -7.15 -6.41 12.23
N GLN A 47 -7.76 -5.41 12.89
CA GLN A 47 -7.59 -5.09 14.31
C GLN A 47 -6.12 -4.89 14.73
N GLU A 48 -5.33 -4.36 13.81
CA GLU A 48 -3.89 -4.16 13.95
C GLU A 48 -3.54 -2.68 13.79
N THR A 49 -2.28 -2.31 13.98
CA THR A 49 -1.81 -0.95 13.63
C THR A 49 -1.29 -0.93 12.20
N PRO A 50 -1.41 0.20 11.47
CA PRO A 50 -0.86 0.34 10.13
C PRO A 50 0.62 -0.07 10.04
N GLN A 51 1.43 0.29 11.05
CA GLN A 51 2.85 -0.04 11.12
C GLN A 51 3.09 -1.54 11.20
N LYS A 52 2.35 -2.25 12.07
CA LYS A 52 2.47 -3.70 12.21
C LYS A 52 2.03 -4.42 10.95
N LEU A 53 0.97 -3.95 10.29
CA LEU A 53 0.49 -4.49 9.03
C LEU A 53 1.56 -4.42 7.94
N VAL A 54 2.16 -3.24 7.75
CA VAL A 54 3.22 -3.06 6.76
C VAL A 54 4.44 -3.92 7.11
N SER A 55 4.87 -3.91 8.37
CA SER A 55 6.06 -4.64 8.82
C SER A 55 5.88 -6.17 8.72
N GLY A 56 4.69 -6.66 9.05
CA GLY A 56 4.35 -8.08 8.95
C GLY A 56 4.26 -8.57 7.50
N LEU A 57 3.75 -7.72 6.59
CA LEU A 57 3.63 -8.06 5.17
C LEU A 57 4.90 -7.81 4.38
N ALA A 58 5.81 -6.94 4.86
CA ALA A 58 7.05 -6.61 4.15
C ALA A 58 7.88 -7.86 3.84
N GLY A 59 8.00 -8.79 4.80
CA GLY A 59 8.70 -10.06 4.58
C GLY A 59 8.04 -10.93 3.52
N TYR A 60 6.70 -11.01 3.53
CA TYR A 60 5.93 -11.76 2.54
C TYR A 60 6.03 -11.15 1.13
N ILE A 61 5.92 -9.82 1.03
CA ILE A 61 6.01 -9.06 -0.23
C ILE A 61 7.41 -9.20 -0.83
N MET A 62 8.46 -9.05 0.00
CA MET A 62 9.85 -9.16 -0.46
C MET A 62 10.24 -10.60 -0.82
N GLY A 63 9.61 -11.60 -0.21
CA GLY A 63 9.85 -13.02 -0.50
C GLY A 63 9.21 -13.55 -1.79
N ARG A 64 8.34 -12.77 -2.44
CA ARG A 64 7.63 -13.19 -3.66
C ARG A 64 7.97 -12.26 -4.83
N ASP A 65 8.57 -12.83 -5.87
CA ASP A 65 9.08 -12.07 -7.02
C ASP A 65 8.03 -11.20 -7.72
N CYS A 66 6.78 -11.67 -7.78
CA CYS A 66 5.65 -10.93 -8.35
C CYS A 66 5.34 -9.63 -7.60
N PHE A 67 5.32 -9.65 -6.26
CA PHE A 67 5.07 -8.47 -5.44
C PHE A 67 6.33 -7.61 -5.30
N ARG A 68 7.50 -8.25 -5.19
CA ARG A 68 8.79 -7.57 -5.06
C ARG A 68 9.06 -6.62 -6.22
N LYS A 69 8.85 -7.05 -7.47
CA LYS A 69 9.11 -6.22 -8.67
C LYS A 69 8.31 -4.93 -8.67
N GLU A 70 7.03 -5.00 -8.29
CA GLU A 70 6.18 -3.83 -8.16
C GLU A 70 6.55 -3.00 -6.92
N TRP A 71 6.87 -3.66 -5.80
CA TRP A 71 7.27 -2.99 -4.55
C TRP A 71 8.54 -2.13 -4.67
N VAL A 72 9.52 -2.57 -5.49
CA VAL A 72 10.79 -1.86 -5.69
C VAL A 72 10.73 -0.80 -6.79
N ARG A 73 9.71 -0.82 -7.65
CA ARG A 73 9.47 0.21 -8.67
C ARG A 73 9.12 1.56 -8.05
N TYR A 74 8.48 1.55 -6.89
CA TYR A 74 8.04 2.75 -6.17
C TYR A 74 8.95 3.01 -4.98
N LYS A 75 10.03 3.76 -5.21
CA LYS A 75 11.07 3.99 -4.21
C LYS A 75 10.79 5.19 -3.30
N GLY A 76 9.94 6.13 -3.72
CA GLY A 76 9.86 7.45 -3.09
C GLY A 76 8.48 7.82 -2.55
N VAL A 77 8.50 8.59 -1.46
CA VAL A 77 7.33 9.31 -0.89
C VAL A 77 6.69 10.23 -1.94
N GLU A 78 7.48 10.71 -2.90
CA GLU A 78 7.04 11.51 -4.06
C GLU A 78 6.03 10.79 -4.97
N ASP A 79 6.07 9.46 -5.03
CA ASP A 79 5.11 8.63 -5.79
C ASP A 79 3.82 8.36 -5.01
N CYS A 80 3.68 8.95 -3.82
CA CYS A 80 2.53 8.75 -2.94
C CYS A 80 1.66 10.02 -2.89
N PRO A 81 0.44 10.01 -3.48
CA PRO A 81 -0.44 11.19 -3.48
C PRO A 81 -0.94 11.59 -2.08
N SER A 82 -0.74 10.73 -1.08
CA SER A 82 -1.07 11.02 0.33
C SER A 82 -0.04 10.37 1.24
N PRO A 83 1.16 10.96 1.36
CA PRO A 83 2.26 10.37 2.11
C PRO A 83 1.99 10.35 3.61
N SER A 84 1.23 11.33 4.11
CA SER A 84 0.80 11.44 5.50
C SER A 84 0.02 10.20 5.99
N THR A 85 -0.71 9.53 5.08
CA THR A 85 -1.48 8.31 5.38
C THR A 85 -0.76 7.02 4.96
N CYS A 86 0.50 7.10 4.50
CA CYS A 86 1.32 5.90 4.24
C CYS A 86 2.28 5.59 5.40
N ILE A 87 2.48 6.51 6.35
CA ILE A 87 3.52 6.37 7.39
C ILE A 87 4.88 6.18 6.69
N PRO A 88 5.45 7.26 6.14
CA PRO A 88 6.51 7.18 5.15
C PRO A 88 7.76 6.44 5.64
N GLU A 89 8.06 6.51 6.93
CA GLU A 89 9.17 5.77 7.56
C GLU A 89 8.97 4.25 7.42
N THR A 90 7.75 3.74 7.60
CA THR A 90 7.43 2.31 7.50
C THR A 90 7.09 1.88 6.06
N CYS A 91 6.29 2.66 5.34
CA CYS A 91 5.93 2.39 3.93
C CYS A 91 7.16 2.41 3.03
N PHE A 92 8.12 3.31 3.28
CA PHE A 92 9.31 3.50 2.43
C PHE A 92 10.61 3.02 3.01
N ASN A 93 10.58 2.49 4.24
CA ASN A 93 11.80 2.11 4.94
C ASN A 93 12.85 3.23 4.87
N LYS A 94 12.39 4.49 4.97
CA LYS A 94 13.30 5.60 5.19
C LYS A 94 13.76 5.45 6.63
N SER A 95 14.82 4.68 6.83
CA SER A 95 15.71 4.91 7.96
C SER A 95 16.11 6.38 7.87
N ASN A 96 15.82 7.16 8.91
CA ASN A 96 16.57 8.40 9.15
C ASN A 96 18.06 8.01 9.10
N ASP A 97 18.76 8.52 8.09
CA ASP A 97 20.17 8.85 8.22
C ASP A 97 20.24 10.18 8.99
#